data_AF-A0A1V6J1H6-F1
#
_entry.id   AF-A0A1V6J1H6-F1
#
_cell.length_a   1.000
_cell.length_b   1.000
_cell.length_c   1.000
_cell.angle_alpha   90.00
_cell.angle_beta   90.00
_cell.angle_gamma   90.00
#
_symmetry.space_group_name_H-M   'P 1'
#
loop_
_entity.id
_entity.type
_entity.pdbx_description
1 polymer ?
#
loop_
_entity_poly.entity_id
_entity_poly.type
_entity_poly.pdbx_seq_one_letter_code
_entity_poly.pdbx_strand_id
1 'polypeptide(L)'
;MKTSFHPDEIADYQVEFKGRLDGIEIHIRDMGLPYDPSLIQGYDPAANILEQDMEGLGSFLIKQTMGEYRFNNLGVRGKEVAPEIVVFTS
;
A
#
# COMPACT_ATOMS: atom_id res chain seq x y z
N MET A 1 6.97 -0.65 -2.49
CA MET A 1 7.46 0.73 -2.68
C MET A 1 8.80 0.84 -3.43
N LYS A 2 9.24 -0.18 -4.21
CA LYS A 2 10.53 -0.07 -4.94
C LYS A 2 10.41 0.63 -6.32
N THR A 3 9.21 1.08 -6.71
CA THR A 3 8.92 1.61 -8.05
C THR A 3 7.88 2.75 -8.04
N SER A 4 7.53 3.31 -6.89
CA SER A 4 6.45 4.32 -6.81
C SER A 4 6.85 5.64 -7.46
N PHE A 5 8.13 6.00 -7.50
CA PHE A 5 8.59 7.30 -8.03
C PHE A 5 9.58 7.10 -9.17
N HIS A 6 9.59 8.03 -10.13
CA HIS A 6 10.64 8.04 -11.14
C HIS A 6 12.00 8.34 -10.48
N PRO A 7 13.13 7.81 -10.97
CA PRO A 7 14.46 8.09 -10.40
C PRO A 7 14.82 9.58 -10.28
N ASP A 8 14.20 10.43 -11.10
CA ASP A 8 14.44 11.88 -11.16
C ASP A 8 13.39 12.69 -10.37
N GLU A 9 12.47 12.03 -9.69
CA GLU A 9 11.40 12.65 -8.92
C GLU A 9 11.78 12.74 -7.44
N ILE A 10 11.45 13.87 -6.80
CA ILE A 10 11.57 13.99 -5.35
C ILE A 10 10.41 13.21 -4.75
N ALA A 11 10.71 12.04 -4.20
CA ALA A 11 9.73 11.21 -3.52
C ALA A 11 9.19 11.95 -2.28
N ASP A 12 7.88 12.16 -2.23
CA ASP A 12 7.16 12.67 -1.06
C ASP A 12 6.05 11.70 -0.67
N TYR A 13 5.91 11.48 0.64
CA TYR A 13 4.89 10.63 1.21
C TYR A 13 4.49 11.13 2.60
N GLN A 14 3.20 10.99 2.90
CA GLN A 14 2.60 11.33 4.18
C GLN A 14 2.11 10.06 4.87
N VAL A 15 2.43 9.95 6.16
CA VAL A 15 1.84 8.94 7.04
C VAL A 15 1.11 9.65 8.17
N GLU A 16 -0.19 9.38 8.30
CA GLU A 16 -1.05 9.94 9.34
C GLU A 16 -1.62 8.80 10.19
N PHE A 17 -1.49 8.91 11.51
CA PHE A 17 -2.06 7.98 12.48
C PHE A 17 -3.22 8.64 13.22
N LYS A 18 -4.36 7.95 13.30
CA LYS A 18 -5.54 8.38 14.04
C LYS A 18 -5.92 7.32 15.06
N GLY A 19 -5.96 7.70 16.33
CA GLY A 19 -6.57 6.87 17.35
C GLY A 19 -8.08 6.80 17.15
N ARG A 20 -8.64 5.60 17.19
CA ARG A 20 -10.08 5.31 17.19
C ARG A 20 -10.44 4.65 18.53
N LEU A 21 -11.73 4.63 18.87
CA LEU A 21 -12.20 4.01 20.12
C LEU A 21 -11.92 2.50 20.16
N ASP A 22 -11.88 1.88 18.99
CA ASP A 22 -11.74 0.46 18.73
C ASP A 22 -10.41 0.11 18.07
N GLY A 23 -9.45 1.05 17.99
CA GLY A 23 -8.22 0.78 17.26
C GLY A 23 -7.40 1.96 16.81
N ILE A 24 -6.61 1.72 15.78
CA ILE A 24 -5.81 2.72 15.08
C ILE A 24 -6.21 2.70 13.61
N GLU A 25 -6.38 3.89 13.05
CA GLU A 25 -6.49 4.11 11.61
C GLU A 25 -5.19 4.72 11.09
N ILE A 26 -4.57 4.09 10.10
CA ILE A 26 -3.34 4.58 9.47
C ILE A 26 -3.67 4.98 8.04
N HIS A 27 -3.34 6.20 7.66
CA HIS A 27 -3.41 6.69 6.28
C HIS A 27 -2.00 6.85 5.72
N ILE A 28 -1.68 6.10 4.67
CA ILE A 28 -0.43 6.28 3.91
C ILE A 28 -0.80 6.90 2.57
N ARG A 29 -0.20 8.05 2.26
CA ARG A 29 -0.36 8.76 0.99
C ARG A 29 0.99 8.98 0.36
N ASP A 30 1.12 8.70 -0.92
CA ASP A 30 2.27 9.09 -1.72
C ASP A 30 1.80 9.80 -2.98
N MET A 31 2.71 10.36 -3.75
CA MET A 31 2.39 11.04 -5.01
C MET A 31 2.95 10.30 -6.23
N GLY A 32 3.23 9.02 -6.05
CA GLY A 32 3.87 8.19 -7.04
C GLY A 32 2.94 7.73 -8.16
N LEU A 33 3.39 6.71 -8.87
CA LEU A 33 2.63 6.04 -9.91
C LEU A 33 1.34 5.45 -9.34
N PRO A 34 0.22 5.50 -10.10
CA PRO A 34 -0.99 4.79 -9.74
C PRO A 34 -0.70 3.33 -9.44
N TYR A 35 -1.03 2.93 -8.23
CA TYR A 35 -0.99 1.56 -7.76
C TYR A 35 -2.40 0.95 -7.90
N ASP A 36 -2.51 -0.31 -8.28
CA ASP A 36 -3.75 -1.07 -8.19
C ASP A 36 -3.43 -2.44 -7.60
N PRO A 37 -3.84 -2.72 -6.34
CA PRO A 37 -3.52 -4.00 -5.69
C PRO A 37 -4.23 -5.20 -6.33
N SER A 38 -5.25 -4.98 -7.17
CA SER A 38 -5.94 -6.05 -7.88
C SER A 38 -5.13 -6.61 -9.06
N LEU A 39 -4.16 -5.84 -9.57
CA LEU A 39 -3.30 -6.22 -10.70
C LEU A 39 -2.04 -6.98 -10.27
N ILE A 40 -1.75 -7.03 -8.97
CA ILE A 40 -0.55 -7.67 -8.44
C ILE A 40 -0.82 -9.14 -8.22
N GLN A 41 0.06 -10.00 -8.75
CA GLN A 41 0.01 -11.43 -8.49
C GLN A 41 0.10 -11.67 -6.97
N GLY A 42 -0.82 -12.47 -6.44
CA GLY A 42 -0.85 -12.77 -5.01
C GLY A 42 0.39 -13.55 -4.57
N TYR A 43 0.89 -13.24 -3.37
CA TYR A 43 1.93 -14.04 -2.73
C TYR A 43 1.36 -15.37 -2.25
N ASP A 44 2.00 -16.48 -2.62
CA ASP A 44 1.63 -17.82 -2.15
C ASP A 44 2.55 -18.26 -0.99
N PRO A 45 2.08 -18.28 0.26
CA PRO A 45 2.90 -18.69 1.40
C PRO A 45 3.29 -20.17 1.39
N ALA A 46 2.68 -21.00 0.53
CA ALA A 46 3.00 -22.42 0.40
C ALA A 46 4.06 -22.71 -0.69
N ALA A 47 4.41 -21.72 -1.53
CA ALA A 47 5.42 -21.87 -2.55
C ALA A 47 6.84 -21.97 -1.95
N ASN A 48 7.77 -22.56 -2.71
CA ASN A 48 9.16 -22.68 -2.28
C ASN A 48 9.83 -21.30 -2.21
N ILE A 49 10.28 -20.90 -1.03
CA ILE A 49 10.89 -19.58 -0.79
C ILE A 49 12.17 -19.32 -1.60
N LEU A 50 12.84 -20.37 -2.07
CA LEU A 50 14.04 -20.26 -2.91
C LEU A 50 13.71 -20.01 -4.39
N GLU A 51 12.48 -20.30 -4.80
CA GLU A 51 12.01 -20.23 -6.19
C GLU A 51 11.00 -19.10 -6.41
N GLN A 52 10.36 -18.63 -5.34
CA GLN A 52 9.38 -17.57 -5.38
C GLN A 52 10.03 -16.18 -5.34
N ASP A 53 9.51 -15.25 -6.13
CA ASP A 53 9.80 -13.84 -5.93
C ASP A 53 9.04 -13.27 -4.70
N MET A 54 9.47 -12.10 -4.25
CA MET A 54 8.81 -11.41 -3.13
C MET A 54 7.66 -10.52 -3.61
N GLU A 55 7.20 -10.69 -4.84
CA GLU A 55 6.09 -9.91 -5.38
C GLU A 55 4.79 -10.25 -4.61
N GLY A 56 3.95 -9.24 -4.39
CA GLY A 56 2.71 -9.41 -3.63
C GLY A 56 2.86 -9.64 -2.11
N LEU A 57 4.08 -9.89 -1.58
CA LEU A 57 4.30 -10.19 -0.15
C LEU A 57 3.75 -9.06 0.76
N GLY A 58 4.02 -7.81 0.42
CA GLY A 58 3.54 -6.66 1.20
C GLY A 58 2.00 -6.62 1.29
N SER A 59 1.33 -6.83 0.17
CA SER A 59 -0.15 -6.90 0.10
C SER A 59 -0.70 -8.08 0.90
N PHE A 60 -0.03 -9.23 0.84
CA PHE A 60 -0.37 -10.40 1.65
C PHE A 60 -0.25 -10.10 3.14
N LEU A 61 0.85 -9.50 3.59
CA LEU A 61 1.05 -9.13 4.99
C LEU A 61 0.00 -8.13 5.48
N ILE A 62 -0.34 -7.11 4.68
CA ILE A 62 -1.41 -6.16 5.02
C ILE A 62 -2.74 -6.90 5.20
N LYS A 63 -3.09 -7.80 4.27
CA LYS A 63 -4.33 -8.61 4.37
C LYS A 63 -4.37 -9.53 5.60
N GLN A 64 -3.23 -10.04 6.05
CA GLN A 64 -3.16 -10.94 7.21
C GLN A 64 -3.13 -10.21 8.56
N THR A 65 -2.60 -8.99 8.60
CA THR A 65 -2.36 -8.26 9.84
C THR A 65 -3.43 -7.24 10.17
N MET A 66 -4.21 -6.79 9.18
CA MET A 66 -5.14 -5.69 9.31
C MET A 66 -6.59 -6.18 9.24
N GLY A 67 -7.48 -5.60 10.05
CA GLY A 67 -8.90 -5.96 10.06
C GLY A 67 -9.62 -5.50 8.79
N GLU A 68 -9.38 -4.25 8.39
CA GLU A 68 -9.83 -3.69 7.13
C GLU A 68 -8.67 -2.95 6.45
N TYR A 69 -8.59 -3.04 5.12
CA TYR A 69 -7.74 -2.17 4.32
C TYR A 69 -8.49 -1.64 3.10
N ARG A 70 -8.24 -0.38 2.73
CA ARG A 70 -8.80 0.23 1.51
C ARG A 70 -7.71 0.92 0.72
N PHE A 71 -7.81 0.83 -0.60
CA PHE A 71 -6.94 1.54 -1.51
C PHE A 71 -7.76 2.55 -2.30
N ASN A 72 -7.52 3.83 -2.08
CA ASN A 72 -8.22 4.90 -2.79
C ASN A 72 -7.28 5.53 -3.82
N ASN A 73 -7.63 5.50 -5.10
CA ASN A 73 -7.00 6.34 -6.12
C ASN A 73 -7.71 7.70 -6.14
N LEU A 74 -7.07 8.74 -5.60
CA LEU A 74 -7.69 10.06 -5.46
C LEU A 74 -7.61 10.94 -6.72
N GLY A 75 -7.11 10.42 -7.84
CA GLY A 75 -7.09 11.10 -9.14
C GLY A 75 -6.20 12.36 -9.20
N VAL A 76 -6.30 13.07 -10.33
CA VAL A 76 -5.49 14.24 -10.72
C VAL A 76 -5.85 15.49 -9.91
N ARG A 77 -5.19 15.69 -8.76
CA ARG A 77 -5.03 17.02 -8.12
C ARG A 77 -3.65 17.61 -8.42
N GLY A 78 -3.16 17.44 -9.65
CA GLY A 78 -1.77 17.68 -10.05
C GLY A 78 -1.24 16.49 -10.85
N LYS A 79 0.09 16.36 -10.98
CA LYS A 79 0.78 15.28 -11.72
C LYS A 79 0.79 13.92 -11.00
N GLU A 80 0.02 13.80 -9.93
CA GLU A 80 0.27 12.85 -8.87
C GLU A 80 -1.00 12.06 -8.60
N VAL A 81 -0.88 10.74 -8.66
CA VAL A 81 -1.91 9.85 -8.15
C VAL A 81 -1.63 9.71 -6.66
N ALA A 82 -2.58 10.09 -5.81
CA ALA A 82 -2.46 9.91 -4.37
C ALA A 82 -3.16 8.61 -3.96
N PRO A 83 -2.46 7.46 -3.91
CA PRO A 83 -2.97 6.27 -3.25
C PRO A 83 -3.19 6.58 -1.77
N GLU A 84 -4.34 6.24 -1.21
CA GLU A 84 -4.52 6.20 0.24
C GLU A 84 -4.72 4.75 0.67
N ILE A 85 -3.80 4.24 1.48
CA ILE A 85 -4.01 2.99 2.21
C ILE A 85 -4.56 3.36 3.58
N VAL A 86 -5.83 2.98 3.82
CA VAL A 86 -6.46 3.09 5.14
C VAL A 86 -6.43 1.72 5.78
N VAL A 87 -5.91 1.63 7.00
CA VAL A 87 -5.75 0.37 7.73
C VAL A 87 -6.39 0.48 9.11
N PHE A 88 -7.16 -0.52 9.51
CA PHE A 88 -7.78 -0.61 10.84
C PHE A 88 -7.19 -1.76 11.66
N THR A 89 -6.73 -1.47 12.88
CA THR A 89 -6.26 -2.48 13.84
C THR A 89 -7.25 -2.59 15.00
N SER A 90 -7.95 -3.73 15.14
CA SER A 90 -8.84 -4.04 16.28
C SER A 90 -8.12 -4.85 17.35
#